data_AF-X1PAN9-F1
#
_entry.id   AF-X1PAN9-F1
#
_cell.length_a   1.000
_cell.length_b   1.000
_cell.length_c   1.000
_cell.angle_alpha   90.00
_cell.angle_beta   90.00
_cell.angle_gamma   90.00
#
_symmetry.space_group_name_H-M   'P 1'
#
loop_
_entity.id
_entity.type
_entity.pdbx_description
1 polymer ?
#
loop_
_entity_poly.entity_id
_entity_poly.type
_entity_poly.pdbx_seq_one_letter_code
_entity_poly.pdbx_strand_id
1 'polypeptide(L)'
;IIREYFVKVRQLAFDDYFFFCDEIMRDPDYPTLQIGLHDEMCHIAQSDIDALTIIPRGHLKTTLLTSYYAIWKLLHNKNLRILVASDTLDVAKQFIGEIKDHIIHNKRLKRTFPELKPAVAEGRTDFKKWTSTEILIDRTKILKEPSITAVSAGQTKSQDIFM
;
A
#
# COMPACT_ATOMS: atom_id res chain seq x y z
N ILE A 1 12.25 1.69 -27.67
CA ILE A 1 11.45 0.45 -27.48
C ILE A 1 11.42 -0.02 -26.01
N ILE A 2 12.40 -0.75 -25.46
CA ILE A 2 12.28 -1.33 -24.09
C ILE A 2 12.13 -0.25 -23.00
N ARG A 3 12.90 0.85 -23.07
CA ARG A 3 12.81 1.94 -22.08
C ARG A 3 11.47 2.67 -22.11
N GLU A 4 10.90 2.89 -23.29
CA GLU A 4 9.59 3.54 -23.45
C GLU A 4 8.46 2.68 -22.90
N TYR A 5 8.55 1.36 -23.08
CA TYR A 5 7.60 0.42 -22.50
C TYR A 5 7.56 0.55 -20.97
N PHE A 6 8.73 0.55 -20.30
CA PHE A 6 8.78 0.70 -18.84
C PHE A 6 8.22 2.03 -18.35
N VAL A 7 8.48 3.12 -19.07
CA VAL A 7 7.91 4.44 -18.74
C VAL A 7 6.39 4.40 -18.84
N LYS A 8 5.85 3.78 -19.90
CA LYS A 8 4.40 3.67 -20.10
C LYS A 8 3.74 2.79 -19.03
N VAL A 9 4.31 1.63 -18.72
CA VAL A 9 3.80 0.74 -17.65
C VAL A 9 3.81 1.46 -16.30
N ARG A 10 4.90 2.16 -15.98
CA ARG A 10 4.99 2.94 -14.75
C ARG A 10 3.93 4.04 -14.71
N GLN A 11 3.71 4.77 -15.80
CA GLN A 11 2.70 5.82 -15.87
C GLN A 11 1.29 5.25 -15.69
N LEU A 12 0.94 4.17 -16.40
CA LEU A 12 -0.35 3.50 -16.26
C LEU A 12 -0.58 2.99 -14.83
N ALA A 13 0.41 2.36 -14.23
CA ALA A 13 0.32 1.90 -12.84
C ALA A 13 0.30 3.04 -11.81
N PHE A 14 0.78 4.23 -12.18
CA PHE A 14 0.64 5.41 -11.33
C PHE A 14 -0.76 5.99 -11.46
N ASP A 15 -1.32 6.10 -12.67
CA ASP A 15 -2.59 6.78 -12.92
C ASP A 15 -3.83 5.90 -12.70
N ASP A 16 -3.71 4.58 -12.86
CA ASP A 16 -4.81 3.62 -12.81
C ASP A 16 -4.55 2.57 -11.72
N TYR A 17 -5.39 2.61 -10.69
CA TYR A 17 -5.26 1.73 -9.53
C TYR A 17 -5.59 0.27 -9.84
N PHE A 18 -6.53 -0.01 -10.74
CA PHE A 18 -6.83 -1.38 -11.14
C PHE A 18 -5.65 -1.98 -11.91
N PHE A 19 -5.07 -1.23 -12.84
CA PHE A 19 -3.86 -1.63 -13.56
C PHE A 19 -2.70 -1.86 -12.59
N PHE A 20 -2.51 -0.97 -11.61
CA PHE A 20 -1.50 -1.18 -10.56
C PHE A 20 -1.70 -2.50 -9.82
N CYS A 21 -2.92 -2.79 -9.39
CA CYS A 21 -3.23 -4.02 -8.68
C CYS A 21 -2.99 -5.27 -9.54
N ASP A 22 -3.44 -5.26 -10.79
CA ASP A 22 -3.41 -6.45 -11.65
C ASP A 22 -2.05 -6.72 -12.30
N GLU A 23 -1.31 -5.68 -12.69
CA GLU A 23 -0.04 -5.83 -13.42
C GLU A 23 1.18 -5.77 -12.50
N ILE A 24 1.16 -4.89 -11.50
CA ILE A 24 2.32 -4.66 -10.63
C ILE A 24 2.27 -5.51 -9.37
N MET A 25 1.11 -5.60 -8.73
CA MET A 25 0.98 -6.20 -7.40
C MET A 25 0.61 -7.67 -7.42
N ARG A 26 -0.33 -8.06 -8.29
CA ARG A 26 -0.82 -9.43 -8.40
C ARG A 26 0.32 -10.42 -8.67
N ASP A 27 0.27 -11.54 -7.96
CA ASP A 27 1.13 -12.68 -8.24
C ASP A 27 0.73 -13.32 -9.60
N PRO A 28 1.68 -13.46 -10.55
CA PRO A 28 1.42 -14.07 -11.86
C PRO A 28 0.81 -15.47 -11.81
N ASP A 29 1.04 -16.23 -10.74
CA ASP A 29 0.54 -17.60 -10.60
C ASP A 29 -0.98 -17.62 -10.31
N TYR A 30 -1.58 -16.46 -10.04
CA TYR A 30 -3.02 -16.29 -9.82
C TYR A 30 -3.71 -15.64 -11.03
N PRO A 31 -5.01 -15.93 -11.26
CA PRO A 31 -5.79 -15.31 -12.33
C PRO A 31 -5.81 -13.78 -12.23
N THR A 32 -5.94 -13.12 -13.38
CA THR A 32 -6.12 -11.66 -13.45
C THR A 32 -7.33 -11.23 -12.63
N LEU A 33 -7.29 -9.99 -12.14
CA LEU A 33 -8.42 -9.42 -11.41
C LEU A 33 -9.65 -9.35 -12.32
N GLN A 34 -10.81 -9.70 -11.76
CA GLN A 34 -12.07 -9.71 -12.47
C GLN A 34 -12.56 -8.27 -12.73
N ILE A 35 -12.81 -7.97 -14.00
CA ILE A 35 -13.60 -6.82 -14.44
C ILE A 35 -15.06 -7.01 -14.00
N GLY A 36 -15.66 -5.96 -13.44
CA GLY A 36 -16.95 -5.94 -12.75
C GLY A 36 -16.80 -5.71 -11.24
N LEU A 37 -16.15 -6.62 -10.51
CA LEU A 37 -16.04 -6.52 -9.06
C LEU A 37 -14.76 -5.79 -8.61
N HIS A 38 -13.60 -6.23 -9.09
CA HIS A 38 -12.33 -5.70 -8.59
C HIS A 38 -12.01 -4.32 -9.18
N ASP A 39 -12.42 -4.05 -10.41
CA ASP A 39 -12.34 -2.72 -11.02
C ASP A 39 -13.26 -1.71 -10.33
N GLU A 40 -14.48 -2.08 -9.94
CA GLU A 40 -15.37 -1.21 -9.17
C GLU A 40 -14.78 -0.87 -7.80
N MET A 41 -14.22 -1.87 -7.10
CA MET A 41 -13.49 -1.66 -5.86
C MET A 41 -12.31 -0.70 -6.04
N CYS A 42 -11.51 -0.91 -7.09
CA CYS A 42 -10.39 -0.04 -7.40
C CYS A 42 -10.84 1.38 -7.77
N HIS A 43 -11.94 1.52 -8.51
CA HIS A 43 -12.53 2.80 -8.87
C HIS A 43 -13.00 3.58 -7.64
N ILE A 44 -13.70 2.91 -6.72
CA ILE A 44 -14.12 3.51 -5.45
C ILE A 44 -12.89 3.96 -4.65
N ALA A 45 -11.88 3.10 -4.50
CA ALA A 45 -10.65 3.46 -3.79
C ALA A 45 -9.94 4.67 -4.43
N GLN A 46 -9.85 4.70 -5.75
CA GLN A 46 -9.20 5.78 -6.50
C GLN A 46 -9.96 7.11 -6.45
N SER A 47 -11.28 7.09 -6.21
CA SER A 47 -12.10 8.30 -6.15
C SER A 47 -11.81 9.22 -4.96
N ASP A 48 -11.00 8.75 -4.01
CA ASP A 48 -10.55 9.49 -2.81
C ASP A 48 -11.71 10.07 -1.98
N ILE A 49 -12.79 9.30 -1.86
CA ILE A 49 -13.96 9.58 -1.03
C ILE A 49 -13.96 8.69 0.22
N ASP A 50 -14.65 9.13 1.26
CA ASP A 50 -15.07 8.25 2.35
C ASP A 50 -16.04 7.19 1.84
N ALA A 51 -15.60 5.93 1.84
CA ALA A 51 -16.37 4.81 1.31
C ALA A 51 -16.54 3.67 2.32
N LEU A 52 -17.75 3.10 2.35
CA LEU A 52 -18.03 1.82 3.01
C LEU A 52 -18.24 0.75 1.94
N THR A 53 -17.35 -0.24 1.90
CA THR A 53 -17.44 -1.35 0.94
C THR A 53 -17.81 -2.65 1.64
N ILE A 54 -18.94 -3.25 1.27
CA ILE A 54 -19.45 -4.50 1.87
C ILE A 54 -19.36 -5.63 0.82
N ILE A 55 -18.35 -6.49 0.97
CA ILE A 55 -18.07 -7.57 0.02
C ILE A 55 -17.88 -8.90 0.77
N PRO A 56 -18.40 -10.04 0.25
CA PRO A 56 -18.23 -11.36 0.86
C PRO A 56 -16.77 -11.76 1.12
N ARG A 57 -16.58 -12.83 1.89
CA ARG A 57 -15.23 -13.40 2.11
C ARG A 57 -14.71 -14.05 0.81
N GLY A 58 -13.40 -14.01 0.60
CA GLY A 58 -12.76 -14.65 -0.56
C GLY A 58 -12.61 -13.79 -1.83
N HIS A 59 -13.01 -12.50 -1.79
CA HIS A 59 -12.96 -11.60 -2.95
C HIS A 59 -11.85 -10.55 -2.87
N LEU A 60 -10.71 -10.88 -2.23
CA LEU A 60 -9.52 -10.01 -2.14
C LEU A 60 -9.73 -8.58 -1.61
N LYS A 61 -10.88 -8.29 -0.97
CA LYS A 61 -11.22 -6.93 -0.52
C LYS A 61 -10.18 -6.27 0.36
N THR A 62 -9.59 -7.03 1.28
CA THR A 62 -8.60 -6.50 2.20
C THR A 62 -7.26 -6.27 1.51
N THR A 63 -6.86 -7.19 0.63
CA THR A 63 -5.67 -7.03 -0.21
C THR A 63 -5.77 -5.78 -1.08
N LEU A 64 -6.89 -5.63 -1.82
CA LEU A 64 -7.10 -4.50 -2.73
C LEU A 64 -7.37 -3.18 -2.00
N LEU A 65 -8.21 -3.15 -0.97
CA LEU A 65 -8.62 -1.87 -0.35
C LEU A 65 -7.76 -1.45 0.84
N THR A 66 -6.85 -2.30 1.32
CA THR A 66 -5.98 -2.01 2.46
C THR A 66 -4.51 -2.07 2.08
N SER A 67 -4.00 -3.26 1.77
CA SER A 67 -2.56 -3.46 1.57
C SER A 67 -2.06 -2.78 0.30
N TYR A 68 -2.69 -3.06 -0.85
CA TYR A 68 -2.26 -2.52 -2.14
C TYR A 68 -2.56 -1.01 -2.22
N TYR A 69 -3.67 -0.58 -1.62
CA TYR A 69 -4.09 0.81 -1.68
C TYR A 69 -3.15 1.70 -0.85
N ALA A 70 -2.73 1.23 0.32
CA ALA A 70 -1.75 1.94 1.14
C ALA A 70 -0.41 2.11 0.39
N ILE A 71 0.05 1.09 -0.32
CA ILE A 71 1.25 1.16 -1.17
C ILE A 71 1.06 2.20 -2.26
N TRP A 72 -0.05 2.13 -3.00
CA TRP A 72 -0.33 3.04 -4.12
C TRP A 72 -0.45 4.50 -3.68
N LYS A 73 -1.08 4.76 -2.53
CA LYS A 73 -1.14 6.12 -1.95
C LYS A 73 0.24 6.63 -1.55
N LEU A 74 1.12 5.78 -1.02
CA LEU A 74 2.50 6.18 -0.72
C LEU A 74 3.34 6.46 -1.97
N LEU A 75 3.03 5.86 -3.13
CA LEU A 75 3.65 6.23 -4.41
C LEU A 75 3.30 7.67 -4.80
N HIS A 76 2.05 8.06 -4.61
CA HIS A 76 1.56 9.42 -4.90
C HIS A 76 2.09 10.45 -3.91
N ASN A 77 2.15 10.08 -2.63
CA ASN A 77 2.65 10.94 -1.58
C ASN A 77 3.34 10.13 -0.47
N LYS A 78 4.67 10.07 -0.55
CA LYS A 78 5.51 9.38 0.45
C LYS A 78 5.41 9.93 1.88
N ASN A 79 4.89 11.14 2.05
CA ASN A 79 4.74 11.79 3.35
C ASN A 79 3.36 11.55 3.99
N LEU A 80 2.48 10.74 3.39
CA LEU A 80 1.22 10.33 4.01
C LEU A 80 1.45 9.55 5.30
N ARG A 81 0.48 9.66 6.21
CA ARG A 81 0.40 8.90 7.47
C ARG A 81 -0.90 8.10 7.41
N ILE A 82 -0.77 6.81 7.13
CA ILE A 82 -1.91 5.93 6.90
C ILE A 82 -2.16 5.14 8.18
N LEU A 83 -3.39 5.21 8.69
CA LEU A 83 -3.85 4.39 9.79
C LEU A 83 -4.56 3.16 9.24
N VAL A 84 -4.05 1.97 9.56
CA VAL A 84 -4.70 0.69 9.28
C VAL A 84 -5.33 0.21 10.57
N ALA A 85 -6.66 0.21 10.62
CA ALA A 85 -7.43 -0.25 11.77
C ALA A 85 -8.16 -1.56 11.44
N SER A 86 -8.20 -2.47 12.42
CA SER A 86 -9.04 -3.67 12.36
C SER A 86 -9.59 -4.02 13.73
N ASP A 87 -10.48 -5.01 13.79
CA ASP A 87 -11.10 -5.46 15.03
C ASP A 87 -10.06 -5.83 16.11
N THR A 88 -9.09 -6.68 15.76
CA THR A 88 -7.96 -7.02 16.63
C THR A 88 -6.64 -6.47 16.11
N LEU A 89 -5.67 -6.25 17.00
CA LEU A 89 -4.35 -5.74 16.59
C LEU A 89 -3.59 -6.76 15.74
N ASP A 90 -3.77 -8.05 15.98
CA ASP A 90 -3.05 -9.09 15.24
C ASP A 90 -3.50 -9.18 13.78
N VAL A 91 -4.78 -8.92 13.50
CA VAL A 91 -5.26 -8.77 12.12
C VAL A 91 -4.62 -7.57 11.44
N ALA A 92 -4.53 -6.41 12.11
CA ALA A 92 -3.87 -5.23 11.55
C ALA A 92 -2.38 -5.48 11.28
N LYS A 93 -1.69 -6.21 12.17
CA LYS A 93 -0.28 -6.61 11.96
C LYS A 93 -0.10 -7.48 10.73
N GLN A 94 -1.08 -8.34 10.37
CA GLN A 94 -1.00 -9.15 9.16
C GLN A 94 -0.99 -8.27 7.91
N PHE A 95 -1.84 -7.24 7.85
CA PHE A 95 -1.87 -6.29 6.73
C PHE A 95 -0.55 -5.50 6.62
N ILE A 96 -0.02 -5.04 7.76
CA ILE A 96 1.31 -4.40 7.81
C ILE A 96 2.41 -5.35 7.33
N GLY A 97 2.37 -6.63 7.72
CA GLY A 97 3.30 -7.66 7.26
C GLY A 97 3.30 -7.79 5.73
N GLU A 98 2.12 -7.96 5.14
CA GLU A 98 1.94 -8.04 3.68
C GLU A 98 2.52 -6.81 2.97
N ILE A 99 2.22 -5.60 3.47
CA ILE A 99 2.74 -4.35 2.88
C ILE A 99 4.26 -4.31 2.90
N LYS A 100 4.88 -4.72 4.01
CA LYS A 100 6.34 -4.78 4.14
C LYS A 100 6.95 -5.77 3.17
N ASP A 101 6.36 -6.95 3.06
CA ASP A 101 6.85 -8.01 2.20
C ASP A 101 6.81 -7.55 0.74
N HIS A 102 5.75 -6.86 0.32
CA HIS A 102 5.72 -6.26 -1.00
C HIS A 102 6.81 -5.20 -1.20
N ILE A 103 6.99 -4.25 -0.28
CA ILE A 103 8.02 -3.21 -0.41
C ILE A 103 9.43 -3.81 -0.50
N ILE A 104 9.72 -4.88 0.25
CA ILE A 104 11.06 -5.49 0.29
C ILE A 104 11.28 -6.48 -0.87
N HIS A 105 10.30 -7.32 -1.15
CA HIS A 105 10.47 -8.55 -1.95
C HIS A 105 9.74 -8.52 -3.30
N ASN A 106 8.72 -7.68 -3.51
CA ASN A 106 8.05 -7.61 -4.81
C ASN A 106 8.98 -6.98 -5.87
N LYS A 107 9.57 -7.84 -6.70
CA LYS A 107 10.51 -7.44 -7.76
C LYS A 107 9.88 -6.51 -8.79
N ARG A 108 8.60 -6.69 -9.13
CA ARG A 108 7.90 -5.83 -10.11
C ARG A 108 7.67 -4.45 -9.53
N LEU A 109 7.20 -4.38 -8.29
CA LEU A 109 7.03 -3.11 -7.57
C LEU A 109 8.35 -2.35 -7.50
N LYS A 110 9.43 -2.99 -7.04
CA LYS A 110 10.75 -2.36 -6.90
C LYS A 110 11.37 -1.93 -8.23
N ARG A 111 11.13 -2.68 -9.31
CA ARG A 111 11.61 -2.32 -10.65
C ARG A 111 10.84 -1.13 -11.20
N THR A 112 9.54 -1.06 -10.94
CA THR A 112 8.65 -0.02 -11.48
C THR A 112 8.75 1.26 -10.64
N PHE A 113 8.87 1.13 -9.32
CA PHE A 113 8.90 2.21 -8.32
C PHE A 113 10.06 2.05 -7.32
N PRO A 114 11.33 2.16 -7.76
CA PRO A 114 12.51 1.95 -6.90
C PRO A 114 12.64 2.99 -5.77
N GLU A 115 11.96 4.12 -5.88
CA GLU A 115 11.90 5.14 -4.84
C GLU A 115 11.04 4.74 -3.63
N LEU A 116 10.14 3.76 -3.79
CA LEU A 116 9.38 3.20 -2.68
C LEU A 116 10.25 2.18 -1.94
N LYS A 117 10.92 2.64 -0.89
CA LYS A 117 11.86 1.83 -0.11
C LYS A 117 11.79 2.17 1.38
N PRO A 118 12.20 1.24 2.27
CA PRO A 118 12.27 1.51 3.70
C PRO A 118 13.20 2.70 4.01
N ALA A 119 12.86 3.47 5.04
CA ALA A 119 13.80 4.44 5.59
C ALA A 119 14.93 3.70 6.30
N VAL A 120 16.18 4.03 5.98
CA VAL A 120 17.37 3.43 6.61
C VAL A 120 17.80 4.30 7.79
N ALA A 121 18.19 3.69 8.90
CA ALA A 121 18.75 4.44 10.03
C ALA A 121 20.16 4.96 9.67
N GLU A 122 20.49 6.19 10.09
CA GLU A 122 21.81 6.79 9.82
C GLU A 122 22.94 5.88 10.28
N GLY A 123 23.89 5.60 9.37
CA GLY A 123 25.07 4.79 9.66
C GLY A 123 24.80 3.30 9.95
N ARG A 124 23.59 2.78 9.67
CA ARG A 124 23.24 1.36 9.86
C ARG A 124 22.65 0.74 8.60
N THR A 125 22.66 -0.58 8.56
CA THR A 125 21.93 -1.39 7.56
C THR A 125 20.46 -1.62 7.96
N ASP A 126 20.08 -1.28 9.18
CA ASP A 126 18.75 -1.55 9.73
C ASP A 126 17.72 -0.49 9.29
N PHE A 127 16.47 -0.93 9.13
CA PHE A 127 15.34 -0.07 8.79
C PHE A 127 14.81 0.67 10.02
N LYS A 128 14.59 1.99 9.88
CA LYS A 128 13.98 2.82 10.91
C LYS A 128 12.47 2.57 10.96
N LYS A 129 11.90 2.38 12.15
CA LYS A 129 10.45 2.14 12.38
C LYS A 129 9.87 1.08 11.42
N TRP A 130 10.51 -0.07 11.37
CA TRP A 130 10.07 -1.23 10.61
C TRP A 130 9.61 -2.36 11.54
N THR A 131 8.60 -2.11 12.37
CA THR A 131 8.10 -3.02 13.42
C THR A 131 6.79 -3.71 13.02
N SER A 132 6.29 -4.69 13.77
CA SER A 132 5.03 -5.36 13.43
C SER A 132 3.81 -4.42 13.35
N THR A 133 3.91 -3.21 13.88
CA THR A 133 2.82 -2.22 13.91
C THR A 133 3.12 -0.92 13.17
N GLU A 134 4.36 -0.69 12.72
CA GLU A 134 4.76 0.56 12.09
C GLU A 134 5.66 0.33 10.87
N ILE A 135 5.43 1.12 9.83
CA ILE A 135 6.23 1.18 8.60
C ILE A 135 6.67 2.62 8.38
N LEU A 136 7.95 2.85 8.20
CA LEU A 136 8.48 4.12 7.71
C LEU A 136 9.23 3.90 6.40
N ILE A 137 8.77 4.58 5.35
CA ILE A 137 9.46 4.63 4.06
C ILE A 137 10.34 5.88 3.97
N ASP A 138 11.24 5.88 2.99
CA ASP A 138 12.07 7.03 2.66
C ASP A 138 11.18 8.24 2.30
N ARG A 139 11.36 9.34 3.03
CA ARG A 139 10.47 10.52 3.03
C ARG A 139 11.26 11.78 2.76
N THR A 140 10.57 12.80 2.24
CA THR A 140 11.18 14.13 2.07
C THR A 140 10.93 15.07 3.23
N LYS A 141 9.97 14.76 4.11
CA LYS A 141 9.63 15.58 5.28
C LYS A 141 10.02 14.87 6.57
N ILE A 142 10.49 15.66 7.53
CA ILE A 142 10.72 15.20 8.91
C ILE A 142 9.36 15.22 9.62
N LEU A 143 8.80 14.04 9.88
CA LEU A 143 7.51 13.86 10.56
C LEU A 143 7.69 12.94 11.78
N LYS A 144 6.90 13.18 12.82
CA LYS A 144 6.94 12.38 14.05
C LYS A 144 6.33 11.00 13.83
N GLU A 145 5.20 10.94 13.13
CA GLU A 145 4.44 9.73 12.86
C GLU A 145 5.09 8.91 11.73
N PRO A 146 5.02 7.57 11.76
CA PRO A 146 5.48 6.71 10.67
C PRO A 146 4.59 6.86 9.40
N SER A 147 4.93 6.15 8.32
CA SER A 147 4.16 6.11 7.06
C SER A 147 2.87 5.34 7.18
N ILE A 148 2.93 4.20 7.87
CA ILE A 148 1.77 3.38 8.14
C ILE A 148 1.80 2.95 9.60
N THR A 149 0.65 2.94 10.25
CA THR A 149 0.47 2.44 11.61
C THR A 149 -0.71 1.49 11.69
N ALA A 150 -0.51 0.35 12.34
CA ALA A 150 -1.58 -0.58 12.71
C ALA A 150 -2.13 -0.30 14.10
N VAL A 151 -3.45 -0.37 14.24
CA VAL A 151 -4.18 -0.28 15.51
C VAL A 151 -5.34 -1.28 15.55
N SER A 152 -5.77 -1.64 16.76
CA SER A 152 -7.06 -2.31 16.96
C SER A 152 -8.19 -1.29 17.16
N ALA A 153 -9.43 -1.71 16.91
CA ALA A 153 -10.61 -0.95 17.25
C ALA A 153 -10.58 -0.58 18.75
N GLY A 154 -10.80 0.70 19.07
CA GLY A 154 -10.79 1.23 20.44
C GLY A 154 -9.45 1.78 20.93
N GLN A 155 -8.34 1.65 20.20
CA GLN A 155 -7.11 2.37 20.53
C GLN A 155 -7.08 3.77 19.92
N THR A 156 -6.79 4.79 20.75
CA THR A 156 -6.59 6.16 20.27
C THR A 156 -5.13 6.37 19.91
N LYS A 157 -4.81 6.53 18.63
CA LYS A 157 -3.56 7.10 18.15
C LYS A 157 -3.87 8.37 17.35
N SER A 158 -3.29 9.49 17.77
CA SER A 158 -3.30 10.75 17.03
C SER A 158 -2.53 10.58 15.72
N GLN A 159 -3.23 10.43 14.60
CA GLN A 159 -2.70 10.61 13.26
C GLN A 159 -3.63 11.56 12.51
N ASP A 160 -3.06 12.41 11.65
CA ASP A 160 -3.86 13.26 10.78
C ASP A 160 -4.60 12.36 9.78
N ILE A 161 -5.85 12.04 10.10
CA ILE A 161 -6.79 11.36 9.21
C ILE A 161 -7.16 12.38 8.14
N PHE A 162 -6.70 12.17 6.91
CA PHE A 162 -7.36 12.80 5.78
C PHE A 162 -8.68 12.04 5.59
N MET A 163 -9.75 12.69 6.02
CA MET A 163 -11.14 12.44 5.64
C MET A 163 -11.42 13.26 4.38
#